data_AF-A0A2H0Q718-F1
#
_entry.id   AF-A0A2H0Q718-F1
#
_cell.length_a   1.000
_cell.length_b   1.000
_cell.length_c   1.000
_cell.angle_alpha   90.00
_cell.angle_beta   90.00
_cell.angle_gamma   90.00
#
_symmetry.space_group_name_H-M   'P 1'
#
loop_
_entity.id
_entity.type
_entity.pdbx_description
1 polymer ?
#
loop_
_entity_poly.entity_id
_entity_poly.type
_entity_poly.pdbx_seq_one_letter_code
_entity_poly.pdbx_strand_id
1 'polypeptide(L)'
;MIIKNLLTLTLLSLLATSCGGHKARTNFNLTAGATVTGFSLDGGTFIRAINKDSGVPFDIDMTGAETALIPFGNWDLHLIGYGGAGAWQGTTYCGSLTNVSLDQPTANLSLTLDQTNCAIEPYLTMISDKASSLQANWDSAVWDTDTWGP
;
A
#
# COMPACT_ATOMS: atom_id res chain seq x y z
N MET A 1 -29.86 54.87 21.23
CA MET A 1 -28.43 54.70 20.95
C MET A 1 -27.95 53.33 21.43
N ILE A 2 -28.41 52.23 20.81
CA ILE A 2 -28.04 50.83 21.19
C ILE A 2 -28.16 49.91 19.94
N ILE A 3 -27.53 50.27 18.81
CA ILE A 3 -27.61 49.45 17.57
C ILE A 3 -26.22 49.11 17.00
N LYS A 4 -25.14 49.77 17.46
CA LYS A 4 -23.78 49.54 16.94
C LYS A 4 -23.06 48.31 17.50
N ASN A 5 -23.51 47.74 18.62
CA ASN A 5 -22.80 46.63 19.28
C ASN A 5 -23.33 45.24 18.90
N LEU A 6 -24.38 45.14 18.09
CA LEU A 6 -24.92 43.84 17.66
C LEU A 6 -24.24 43.33 16.37
N LEU A 7 -23.72 44.24 15.53
CA LEU A 7 -23.12 43.88 14.25
C LEU A 7 -21.72 43.24 14.39
N THR A 8 -21.03 43.51 15.49
CA THR A 8 -19.69 42.98 15.77
C THR A 8 -19.69 41.54 16.28
N LEU A 9 -20.82 41.04 16.80
CA LEU A 9 -20.89 39.67 17.36
C LEU A 9 -21.15 38.60 16.28
N THR A 10 -21.81 38.96 15.18
CA THR A 10 -22.09 38.05 14.05
C THR A 10 -20.91 37.85 13.09
N LEU A 11 -19.89 38.71 13.13
CA LEU A 11 -18.72 38.59 12.24
C LEU A 11 -17.60 37.71 12.84
N LEU A 12 -17.67 37.41 14.15
CA LEU A 12 -16.64 36.63 14.86
C LEU A 12 -16.88 35.12 14.82
N SER A 13 -18.05 34.65 14.37
CA SER A 13 -18.40 33.22 14.27
C SER A 13 -18.02 32.58 12.93
N LEU A 14 -17.56 33.35 11.94
CA LEU A 14 -17.12 32.84 10.63
C LEU A 14 -15.63 32.46 10.57
N LEU A 15 -14.90 32.60 11.68
CA LEU A 15 -13.48 32.22 11.79
C LEU A 15 -13.27 30.85 12.46
N ALA A 16 -14.31 30.03 12.59
CA ALA A 16 -14.14 28.59 12.84
C ALA A 16 -13.63 27.92 11.55
N THR A 17 -12.42 28.30 11.14
CA THR A 17 -11.67 27.73 10.04
C THR A 17 -11.48 26.25 10.32
N SER A 18 -12.22 25.45 9.56
CA SER A 18 -11.77 24.23 8.90
C SER A 18 -10.55 23.61 9.58
N CYS A 19 -10.80 22.79 10.59
CA CYS A 19 -9.83 21.81 11.04
C CYS A 19 -9.56 20.91 9.83
N GLY A 20 -8.48 21.22 9.10
CA GLY A 20 -8.01 20.42 7.99
C GLY A 20 -7.69 19.05 8.57
N GLY A 21 -8.63 18.13 8.42
CA GLY A 21 -8.47 16.75 8.81
C GLY A 21 -7.32 16.16 8.01
N HIS A 22 -6.11 16.30 8.53
CA HIS A 22 -4.99 15.49 8.10
C HIS A 22 -5.45 14.06 8.31
N LYS A 23 -5.73 13.35 7.20
CA LYS A 23 -6.03 11.92 7.23
C LYS A 23 -4.79 11.27 7.82
N ALA A 24 -4.85 10.98 9.10
CA ALA A 24 -3.77 10.33 9.82
C ALA A 24 -3.51 8.98 9.15
N ARG A 25 -2.24 8.72 8.85
CA ARG A 25 -1.77 7.48 8.24
C ARG A 25 -1.20 6.59 9.34
N THR A 26 -1.46 5.29 9.27
CA THR A 26 -0.79 4.29 10.10
C THR A 26 0.56 3.96 9.49
N ASN A 27 1.60 3.93 10.32
CA ASN A 27 2.84 3.24 9.99
C ASN A 27 2.58 1.74 10.12
N PHE A 28 2.46 1.08 8.99
CA PHE A 28 2.31 -0.35 8.93
C PHE A 28 3.68 -0.98 8.94
N ASN A 29 4.14 -1.45 10.10
CA ASN A 29 5.36 -2.26 10.14
C ASN A 29 4.95 -3.68 9.81
N LEU A 30 5.06 -4.02 8.53
CA LEU A 30 4.87 -5.39 8.10
C LEU A 30 6.14 -6.14 8.45
N THR A 31 6.22 -6.62 9.69
CA THR A 31 7.06 -7.78 9.92
C THR A 31 6.35 -8.93 9.23
N ALA A 32 6.66 -9.18 7.95
CA ALA A 32 6.29 -10.41 7.27
C ALA A 32 6.97 -11.52 8.06
N GLY A 33 6.31 -11.94 9.15
CA GLY A 33 6.93 -12.54 10.30
C GLY A 33 7.74 -13.70 9.82
N ALA A 34 9.07 -13.50 9.76
CA ALA A 34 10.07 -14.33 9.11
C ALA A 34 9.45 -15.30 8.11
N THR A 35 9.50 -15.01 6.80
CA THR A 35 9.15 -15.93 5.69
C THR A 35 9.05 -17.33 6.26
N VAL A 36 7.85 -17.86 6.50
CA VAL A 36 7.65 -19.06 7.39
C VAL A 36 8.43 -20.29 6.86
N THR A 37 9.07 -20.11 5.71
CA THR A 37 9.85 -21.03 4.90
C THR A 37 11.31 -20.58 4.61
N GLY A 38 11.78 -19.44 5.12
CA GLY A 38 13.19 -18.99 5.00
C GLY A 38 13.62 -18.42 3.65
N PHE A 39 12.68 -17.97 2.81
CA PHE A 39 13.02 -17.39 1.50
C PHE A 39 13.31 -15.89 1.56
N SER A 40 14.27 -15.45 0.75
CA SER A 40 14.54 -14.04 0.52
C SER A 40 13.53 -13.45 -0.47
N LEU A 41 13.02 -12.26 -0.18
CA LEU A 41 12.11 -11.50 -1.06
C LEU A 41 12.85 -10.34 -1.72
N ASP A 42 14.05 -10.60 -2.24
CA ASP A 42 14.94 -9.59 -2.83
C ASP A 42 14.34 -8.88 -4.05
N GLY A 43 13.38 -9.54 -4.71
CA GLY A 43 12.64 -8.98 -5.84
C GLY A 43 11.58 -7.97 -5.40
N GLY A 44 11.40 -7.76 -4.09
CA GLY A 44 10.45 -6.82 -3.53
C GLY A 44 9.12 -7.45 -3.16
N THR A 45 8.25 -6.62 -2.59
CA THR A 45 6.95 -7.00 -2.08
C THR A 45 5.89 -6.03 -2.56
N PHE A 46 4.77 -6.56 -3.02
CA PHE A 46 3.60 -5.80 -3.46
C PHE A 46 2.44 -6.08 -2.51
N ILE A 47 1.77 -5.03 -2.06
CA ILE A 47 0.58 -5.14 -1.21
C ILE A 47 -0.60 -4.47 -1.92
N ARG A 48 -1.71 -5.19 -2.03
CA ARG A 48 -3.02 -4.63 -2.38
C ARG A 48 -3.91 -4.66 -1.14
N ALA A 49 -4.18 -3.48 -0.59
CA ALA A 49 -5.09 -3.29 0.54
C ALA A 49 -6.46 -2.87 0.03
N ILE A 50 -7.49 -3.69 0.28
CA ILE A 50 -8.86 -3.42 -0.15
C ILE A 50 -9.67 -2.94 1.05
N ASN A 51 -10.17 -1.71 0.99
CA ASN A 51 -10.97 -1.15 2.07
C ASN A 51 -12.32 -1.90 2.14
N LYS A 52 -12.68 -2.43 3.31
CA LYS A 52 -13.94 -3.18 3.49
C LYS A 52 -15.19 -2.32 3.35
N ASP A 53 -15.08 -1.03 3.70
CA ASP A 53 -16.21 -0.11 3.72
C ASP A 53 -16.50 0.43 2.31
N SER A 54 -15.46 0.69 1.51
CA SER A 54 -15.59 1.27 0.17
C SER A 54 -15.34 0.31 -1.00
N GLY A 55 -14.69 -0.83 -0.76
CA GLY A 55 -14.26 -1.78 -1.80
C GLY A 55 -13.11 -1.28 -2.68
N VAL A 56 -12.55 -0.09 -2.42
CA VAL A 56 -11.51 0.51 -3.25
C VAL A 56 -10.14 -0.09 -2.91
N PRO A 57 -9.38 -0.60 -3.90
CA PRO A 57 -8.03 -1.10 -3.68
C PRO A 57 -7.03 0.05 -3.53
N PHE A 58 -6.01 -0.19 -2.71
CA PHE A 58 -4.87 0.67 -2.49
C PHE A 58 -3.60 -0.17 -2.63
N ASP A 59 -2.83 0.12 -3.66
CA ASP A 59 -1.64 -0.66 -4.05
C ASP A 59 -0.36 -0.01 -3.52
N ILE A 60 0.55 -0.83 -2.99
CA ILE A 60 1.79 -0.38 -2.36
C ILE A 60 2.94 -1.28 -2.83
N ASP A 61 3.98 -0.63 -3.34
CA ASP A 61 5.23 -1.25 -3.72
C ASP A 61 6.26 -1.09 -2.60
N MET A 62 6.89 -2.19 -2.20
CA MET A 62 7.92 -2.22 -1.17
C MET A 62 9.20 -2.82 -1.74
N THR A 63 10.17 -1.95 -2.05
CA THR A 63 11.52 -2.33 -2.49
C THR A 63 12.52 -1.98 -1.39
N GLY A 64 12.64 -2.84 -0.38
CA GLY A 64 13.73 -2.78 0.60
C GLY A 64 13.39 -2.29 2.02
N ALA A 65 12.28 -1.58 2.26
CA ALA A 65 11.80 -1.27 3.61
C ALA A 65 10.51 -2.05 3.89
N GLU A 66 10.46 -2.73 5.05
CA GLU A 66 9.31 -3.53 5.54
C GLU A 66 8.14 -2.67 6.06
N THR A 67 8.15 -1.36 5.79
CA THR A 67 7.12 -0.43 6.26
C THR A 67 6.24 0.04 5.11
N ALA A 68 4.93 -0.20 5.21
CA ALA A 68 3.93 0.41 4.34
C ALA A 68 3.20 1.56 5.07
N LEU A 69 2.56 2.46 4.32
CA LEU A 69 1.70 3.50 4.90
C LEU A 69 0.26 3.24 4.46
N ILE A 70 -0.55 2.69 5.36
CA ILE A 70 -1.96 2.39 5.10
C ILE A 70 -2.83 3.36 5.93
N PRO A 71 -3.87 3.98 5.37
CA PRO A 71 -4.79 4.79 6.16
C PRO A 71 -5.53 3.94 7.22
N PHE A 72 -5.95 4.59 8.32
CA PHE A 72 -6.82 3.94 9.29
C PHE A 72 -8.11 3.40 8.62
N GLY A 73 -8.58 2.23 9.07
CA GLY A 73 -9.80 1.60 8.55
C GLY A 73 -9.80 0.07 8.66
N ASN A 74 -10.82 -0.54 8.07
CA ASN A 74 -10.94 -1.99 7.94
C ASN A 74 -10.49 -2.43 6.54
N TRP A 75 -9.60 -3.41 6.47
CA TRP A 75 -8.92 -3.80 5.24
C TRP A 75 -8.87 -5.32 5.04
N ASP A 76 -8.98 -5.76 3.79
CA ASP A 76 -8.45 -7.05 3.35
C ASP A 76 -7.07 -6.77 2.71
N LEU A 77 -6.01 -7.35 3.26
CA LEU A 77 -4.64 -7.16 2.79
C LEU A 77 -4.22 -8.38 1.99
N HIS A 78 -3.82 -8.17 0.73
CA HIS A 78 -3.23 -9.19 -0.12
C HIS A 78 -1.78 -8.83 -0.39
N LEU A 79 -0.88 -9.79 -0.21
CA LEU A 79 0.54 -9.59 -0.37
C LEU A 79 1.13 -10.58 -1.38
N ILE A 80 2.03 -10.07 -2.22
CA ILE A 80 2.82 -10.84 -3.18
C ILE A 80 4.30 -10.49 -2.93
N GLY A 81 5.08 -11.48 -2.54
CA GLY A 81 6.54 -11.38 -2.46
C GLY A 81 7.21 -11.98 -3.69
N TYR A 82 8.34 -11.39 -4.10
CA TYR A 82 9.12 -11.82 -5.26
C TYR A 82 10.54 -12.22 -4.82
N GLY A 83 10.96 -13.46 -5.09
CA GLY A 83 12.25 -14.01 -4.65
C GLY A 83 13.38 -13.93 -5.68
N GLY A 84 13.33 -13.04 -6.67
CA GLY A 84 14.37 -12.87 -7.69
C GLY A 84 15.35 -11.74 -7.39
N ALA A 85 16.47 -11.70 -8.12
CA ALA A 85 17.49 -10.65 -7.94
C ALA A 85 17.09 -9.27 -8.50
N GLY A 86 16.02 -9.21 -9.31
CA GLY A 86 15.50 -7.99 -9.90
C GLY A 86 14.12 -7.63 -9.35
N ALA A 87 13.80 -6.33 -9.36
CA ALA A 87 12.51 -5.84 -8.92
C ALA A 87 11.37 -6.54 -9.69
N TRP A 88 10.46 -7.14 -8.93
CA TRP A 88 9.26 -7.85 -9.38
C TRP A 88 9.56 -9.10 -10.22
N GLN A 89 10.71 -9.73 -10.00
CA GLN A 89 11.14 -10.94 -10.71
C GLN A 89 11.27 -12.15 -9.78
N GLY A 90 11.38 -13.34 -10.40
CA GLY A 90 11.63 -14.60 -9.69
C GLY A 90 10.36 -15.29 -9.20
N THR A 91 10.53 -16.23 -8.27
CA THR A 91 9.42 -16.99 -7.68
C THR A 91 8.51 -16.09 -6.86
N THR A 92 7.20 -16.22 -7.06
CA THR A 92 6.19 -15.49 -6.31
C THR A 92 5.68 -16.27 -5.11
N TYR A 93 5.43 -15.57 -4.01
CA TYR A 93 4.83 -16.10 -2.79
C TYR A 93 3.67 -15.20 -2.36
N CYS A 94 2.52 -15.78 -2.05
CA CYS A 94 1.28 -15.01 -1.88
C CYS A 94 0.59 -15.34 -0.55
N GLY A 95 -0.05 -14.35 0.05
CA GLY A 95 -0.80 -14.53 1.28
C GLY A 95 -1.75 -13.36 1.55
N SER A 96 -2.77 -13.58 2.39
CA SER A 96 -3.75 -12.56 2.73
C SER A 96 -4.10 -12.54 4.21
N LEU A 97 -4.45 -11.35 4.70
CA LEU A 97 -5.13 -11.15 5.97
C LEU A 97 -6.47 -10.48 5.69
N THR A 98 -7.55 -11.09 6.15
CA THR A 98 -8.90 -10.55 5.95
C THR A 98 -9.41 -9.86 7.21
N ASN A 99 -10.23 -8.83 7.06
CA ASN A 99 -10.86 -8.09 8.17
C ASN A 99 -9.84 -7.52 9.18
N VAL A 100 -8.74 -6.97 8.67
CA VAL A 100 -7.73 -6.29 9.47
C VAL A 100 -8.24 -4.91 9.86
N SER A 101 -8.34 -4.65 11.17
CA SER A 101 -8.60 -3.30 11.70
C SER A 101 -7.28 -2.58 11.93
N LEU A 102 -7.09 -1.43 11.27
CA LEU A 102 -5.98 -0.52 11.50
C LEU A 102 -6.52 0.73 12.20
N ASP A 103 -6.49 0.71 13.53
CA ASP A 103 -6.99 1.77 14.41
C ASP A 103 -5.90 2.41 15.28
N GLN A 104 -4.67 1.89 15.22
CA GLN A 104 -3.50 2.39 15.93
C GLN A 104 -2.43 2.91 14.97
N PRO A 105 -1.64 3.94 15.34
CA PRO A 105 -0.58 4.49 14.50
C PRO A 105 0.51 3.49 14.08
N THR A 106 0.65 2.40 14.82
CA THR A 106 1.51 1.27 14.49
C THR A 106 0.74 -0.03 14.70
N ALA A 107 0.79 -0.93 13.73
CA ALA A 107 0.26 -2.28 13.83
C ALA A 107 1.32 -3.28 13.36
N ASN A 108 1.49 -4.37 14.10
CA ASN A 108 2.34 -5.50 13.69
C ASN A 108 1.41 -6.62 13.22
N LEU A 109 1.48 -6.97 11.95
CA LEU A 109 0.71 -8.08 11.39
C LEU A 109 1.65 -9.18 10.93
N SER A 110 1.31 -10.42 11.29
CA SER A 110 2.00 -11.60 10.79
C SER A 110 1.18 -12.23 9.67
N LEU A 111 1.84 -12.47 8.54
CA LEU A 111 1.24 -13.10 7.37
C LEU A 111 2.13 -14.25 6.90
N THR A 112 1.52 -15.39 6.57
CA THR A 112 2.22 -16.50 5.93
C THR A 112 2.08 -16.39 4.42
N LEU A 113 3.20 -16.52 3.70
CA LEU A 113 3.23 -16.56 2.25
C LEU A 113 3.49 -17.98 1.76
N ASP A 114 2.75 -18.40 0.74
CA ASP A 114 2.91 -19.70 0.09
C ASP A 114 2.87 -19.52 -1.43
N GLN A 115 3.67 -20.30 -2.14
CA GLN A 115 3.66 -20.31 -3.60
C GLN A 115 2.35 -20.89 -4.15
N THR A 116 1.73 -21.87 -3.47
CA THR A 116 0.45 -22.44 -3.91
C THR A 116 -0.68 -21.42 -3.91
N ASN A 117 -0.62 -20.44 -3.00
CA ASN A 117 -1.59 -19.35 -2.95
C ASN A 117 -1.48 -18.42 -4.17
N CYS A 118 -0.34 -18.35 -4.86
CA CYS A 118 -0.23 -17.50 -6.05
C CYS A 118 -1.02 -18.03 -7.25
N ALA A 119 -1.43 -19.30 -7.23
CA ALA A 119 -2.22 -19.91 -8.31
C ALA A 119 -3.74 -19.71 -8.15
N ILE A 120 -4.20 -19.05 -7.08
CA ILE A 120 -5.62 -18.78 -6.83
C ILE A 120 -5.94 -17.30 -7.04
N GLU A 121 -7.18 -16.99 -7.42
CA GLU A 121 -7.68 -15.62 -7.38
C GLU A 121 -7.70 -15.11 -5.92
N PRO A 122 -7.38 -13.83 -5.67
CA PRO A 122 -7.17 -12.76 -6.65
C PRO A 122 -5.73 -12.60 -7.19
N TYR A 123 -4.79 -13.47 -6.80
CA TYR A 123 -3.36 -13.23 -7.04
C TYR A 123 -2.95 -13.33 -8.50
N LEU A 124 -3.57 -14.19 -9.30
CA LEU A 124 -3.32 -14.28 -10.73
C LEU A 124 -3.55 -12.92 -11.41
N THR A 125 -4.69 -12.29 -11.11
CA THR A 125 -5.03 -10.95 -11.61
C THR A 125 -4.03 -9.91 -11.09
N MET A 126 -3.74 -9.89 -9.79
CA MET A 126 -2.81 -8.91 -9.20
C MET A 126 -1.39 -9.01 -9.78
N ILE A 127 -0.86 -10.22 -9.98
CA ILE A 127 0.45 -10.46 -10.60
C ILE A 127 0.44 -9.96 -12.05
N SER A 128 -0.63 -10.24 -12.80
CA SER A 128 -0.79 -9.77 -14.17
C SER A 128 -0.87 -8.24 -14.25
N ASP A 129 -1.71 -7.60 -13.42
CA ASP A 129 -1.82 -6.15 -13.32
C ASP A 129 -0.46 -5.52 -13.03
N LYS A 130 0.29 -6.11 -12.08
CA LYS A 130 1.61 -5.63 -11.71
C LYS A 130 2.59 -5.75 -12.87
N ALA A 131 2.63 -6.89 -13.56
CA ALA A 131 3.48 -7.10 -14.73
C ALA A 131 3.17 -6.09 -15.84
N SER A 132 1.88 -5.85 -16.13
CA SER A 132 1.46 -4.85 -17.13
C SER A 132 1.84 -3.42 -16.73
N SER A 133 1.76 -3.08 -15.43
CA SER A 133 2.16 -1.76 -14.94
C SER A 133 3.65 -1.46 -15.16
N LEU A 134 4.50 -2.50 -15.17
CA LEU A 134 5.93 -2.37 -15.45
C LEU A 134 6.23 -2.24 -16.95
N GLN A 135 5.47 -2.94 -17.79
CA GLN A 135 5.59 -2.85 -19.25
C GLN A 135 5.16 -1.49 -19.80
N ALA A 136 4.14 -0.86 -19.20
CA ALA A 136 3.72 0.49 -19.59
C ALA A 136 4.77 1.57 -19.28
N ASN A 137 5.70 1.29 -18.35
CA ASN A 137 6.83 2.15 -18.02
C ASN A 137 8.11 1.82 -18.82
N TRP A 138 8.05 0.82 -19.70
CA TRP A 138 9.12 0.51 -20.63
C TRP A 138 9.06 1.48 -21.81
N ASP A 139 9.63 2.67 -21.64
CA ASP A 139 9.85 3.59 -22.76
C ASP A 139 11.06 3.12 -23.57
N SER A 140 10.79 2.38 -24.65
CA SER A 140 11.82 1.96 -25.60
C SER A 140 12.59 3.13 -26.24
N ALA A 141 12.12 4.38 -26.12
CA ALA A 141 12.81 5.57 -26.62
C ALA A 141 13.84 6.15 -25.62
N VAL A 142 13.80 5.75 -24.34
CA VAL A 142 14.76 6.18 -23.29
C VAL A 142 15.77 5.07 -22.97
N TRP A 143 15.64 3.89 -23.60
CA TRP A 143 16.60 2.81 -23.47
C TRP A 143 17.95 3.19 -24.09
N ASP A 144 18.87 3.64 -23.24
CA ASP A 144 20.26 3.85 -23.60
C ASP A 144 20.97 2.49 -23.75
N THR A 145 21.07 2.03 -24.99
CA THR A 145 21.80 0.82 -25.36
C THR A 145 23.29 0.88 -25.01
N ASP A 146 23.87 2.06 -24.79
CA ASP A 146 25.30 2.19 -24.51
C ASP A 146 25.65 1.84 -23.05
N THR A 147 24.67 1.95 -22.13
CA THR A 147 24.91 1.64 -20.71
C THR A 147 24.56 0.18 -20.36
N TRP A 148 23.63 -0.47 -21.09
CA TRP A 148 23.08 -1.79 -20.72
C TRP A 148 22.93 -2.79 -21.89
N GLY A 149 23.49 -2.50 -23.07
CA GLY A 149 23.60 -3.48 -24.17
C GLY A 149 24.80 -4.43 -24.02
N PRO A 150 24.78 -5.61 -24.67
CA PRO A 150 25.90 -6.57 -24.65
C PRO A 150 27.19 -6.04 -25.30
#